data_AF-A0A2E5HHC9-F1
#
_entry.id   AF-A0A2E5HHC9-F1
#
_cell.length_a   1.000
_cell.length_b   1.000
_cell.length_c   1.000
_cell.angle_alpha   90.00
_cell.angle_beta   90.00
_cell.angle_gamma   90.00
#
_symmetry.space_group_name_H-M   'P 1'
#
loop_
_entity.id
_entity.type
_entity.pdbx_description
1 polymer ?
#
loop_
_entity_poly.entity_id
_entity_poly.type
_entity_poly.pdbx_seq_one_letter_code
_entity_poly.pdbx_strand_id
1 'polypeptide(L)'
;VLGALTIGFLGESILHMNDLLLPLAVAGFTGSLTDSILGGYIQAQFKCSICNEHTENRYHCNTKSKLISGSKWIDNDAVNFINTIIGANAAYFLWMNYG
;
A
#
# COMPACT_ATOMS: atom_id res chain seq x y z
N VAL A 1 -5.73 1.81 7.86
CA VAL A 1 -6.14 1.45 9.24
C VAL A 1 -7.64 1.25 9.39
N LEU A 2 -8.51 2.26 9.18
CA LEU A 2 -9.97 2.11 9.37
C LEU A 2 -10.57 0.92 8.61
N GLY A 3 -10.21 0.74 7.33
CA GLY A 3 -10.68 -0.43 6.57
C GLY A 3 -10.25 -1.78 7.16
N ALA A 4 -9.04 -1.87 7.72
CA ALA A 4 -8.55 -3.10 8.35
C ALA A 4 -9.30 -3.42 9.66
N LEU A 5 -9.66 -2.39 10.43
CA LEU A 5 -10.53 -2.54 11.61
C LEU A 5 -11.93 -3.04 11.21
N THR A 6 -12.49 -2.51 10.13
CA THR A 6 -13.78 -2.98 9.60
C THR A 6 -13.71 -4.45 9.18
N ILE A 7 -12.63 -4.87 8.52
CA ILE A 7 -12.41 -6.27 8.14
C ILE A 7 -12.30 -7.15 9.39
N GLY A 8 -11.57 -6.72 10.42
CA GLY A 8 -11.44 -7.48 11.68
C GLY A 8 -12.78 -7.66 12.39
N PHE A 9 -13.55 -6.59 12.55
CA PHE A 9 -14.87 -6.63 13.16
C PHE A 9 -15.86 -7.51 12.39
N LEU A 10 -15.85 -7.44 11.05
CA LEU A 10 -16.66 -8.30 10.21
C LEU A 10 -16.21 -9.77 10.29
N GLY A 11 -14.90 -10.03 10.36
CA GLY A 11 -14.35 -11.37 10.57
C GLY A 11 -14.81 -11.98 11.90
N GLU A 12 -14.73 -11.22 12.99
CA GLU A 12 -15.20 -11.67 14.31
C GLU A 12 -16.72 -11.92 14.32
N SER A 13 -17.50 -11.03 13.72
CA SER A 13 -18.98 -11.11 13.74
C SER A 13 -19.57 -12.13 12.78
N ILE A 14 -18.97 -12.33 11.60
CA ILE A 14 -19.49 -13.23 10.55
C ILE A 14 -18.84 -14.60 10.63
N LEU A 15 -17.52 -14.66 10.85
CA LEU A 15 -16.74 -15.91 10.80
C LEU A 15 -16.46 -16.50 12.19
N HIS A 16 -16.88 -15.82 13.27
CA HIS A 16 -16.64 -16.23 14.66
C HIS A 16 -15.16 -16.49 14.98
N MET A 17 -14.25 -15.86 14.23
CA MET A 17 -12.81 -15.90 14.49
C MET A 17 -12.47 -14.85 15.52
N ASN A 18 -11.91 -15.24 16.67
CA ASN A 18 -11.52 -14.30 17.71
C ASN A 18 -10.13 -13.68 17.44
N ASP A 19 -9.84 -12.59 18.14
CA ASP A 19 -8.52 -11.97 18.23
C ASP A 19 -7.95 -11.45 16.89
N LEU A 20 -8.84 -11.03 15.97
CA LEU A 20 -8.48 -10.51 14.66
C LEU A 20 -8.22 -9.00 14.66
N LEU A 21 -8.88 -8.26 15.57
CA LEU A 21 -8.83 -6.80 15.63
C LEU A 21 -7.41 -6.23 15.76
N LEU A 22 -6.62 -6.73 16.72
CA LEU A 22 -5.26 -6.23 16.97
C LEU A 22 -4.29 -6.57 15.83
N PRO A 23 -4.20 -7.82 15.34
CA PRO A 23 -3.36 -8.16 14.19
C PRO A 23 -3.68 -7.33 12.94
N LEU A 24 -4.97 -7.15 12.61
CA LEU A 24 -5.38 -6.38 11.44
C LEU A 24 -5.15 -4.87 11.60
N ALA A 25 -5.31 -4.33 12.82
CA ALA A 25 -4.98 -2.93 13.10
C ALA A 25 -3.50 -2.64 12.86
N VAL A 26 -2.61 -3.50 13.40
CA VAL A 26 -1.16 -3.36 13.23
C VAL A 26 -0.77 -3.57 11.77
N ALA A 27 -1.31 -4.59 11.10
CA ALA A 27 -1.07 -4.80 9.68
C ALA A 27 -1.51 -3.60 8.82
N GLY A 28 -2.69 -3.03 9.10
CA GLY A 28 -3.20 -1.86 8.41
C GLY A 28 -2.41 -0.58 8.69
N PHE A 29 -1.73 -0.49 9.85
CA PHE A 29 -0.84 0.61 10.20
C PHE A 29 0.54 0.46 9.54
N THR A 30 1.18 -0.70 9.73
CA THR A 30 2.46 -1.04 9.10
C THR A 30 2.36 -0.90 7.58
N GLY A 31 1.27 -1.41 6.99
CA GLY A 31 1.06 -1.27 5.56
C GLY A 31 0.95 0.19 5.10
N SER A 32 0.24 1.05 5.83
CA SER A 32 0.15 2.47 5.49
C SER A 32 1.50 3.21 5.62
N LEU A 33 2.34 2.82 6.58
CA LEU A 33 3.69 3.36 6.72
C LEU A 33 4.58 2.92 5.56
N THR A 34 4.55 1.63 5.23
CA THR A 34 5.31 1.09 4.11
C THR A 34 4.89 1.71 2.79
N ASP A 35 3.59 1.92 2.57
CA ASP A 35 3.05 2.60 1.40
C ASP A 35 3.59 4.03 1.26
N SER A 36 3.53 4.82 2.34
CA SER A 36 4.07 6.19 2.32
C SER A 36 5.58 6.23 2.04
N ILE A 37 6.34 5.28 2.58
CA ILE A 37 7.79 5.20 2.34
C ILE A 37 8.06 4.77 0.90
N LEU A 38 7.45 3.68 0.44
CA LEU A 38 7.68 3.18 -0.92
C LEU A 38 7.15 4.15 -1.98
N GLY A 39 5.98 4.73 -1.76
CA GLY A 39 5.37 5.73 -2.63
C GLY A 39 6.17 7.03 -2.72
N GLY A 40 6.76 7.49 -1.61
CA GLY A 40 7.56 8.71 -1.59
C GLY A 40 8.96 8.53 -2.19
N TYR A 41 9.61 7.39 -1.92
CA TYR A 41 11.03 7.19 -2.25
C TYR A 41 11.26 6.36 -3.51
N ILE A 42 10.39 5.39 -3.79
CA ILE A 42 10.66 4.33 -4.77
C ILE A 42 9.70 4.37 -5.96
N GLN A 43 8.43 4.73 -5.74
CA GLN A 43 7.43 4.82 -6.80
C GLN A 43 7.81 5.87 -7.86
N ALA A 44 7.66 5.50 -9.13
CA ALA A 44 7.97 6.38 -10.25
C ALA A 44 7.04 7.61 -10.26
N GLN A 45 7.64 8.80 -10.14
CA GLN A 45 6.95 10.07 -10.30
C GLN A 45 7.45 10.77 -11.55
N PHE A 46 6.55 11.07 -12.47
CA PHE A 46 6.83 11.74 -13.72
C PHE A 46 6.23 13.15 -13.75
N LYS A 47 6.73 13.96 -14.68
CA LYS A 47 6.14 15.26 -15.02
C LYS A 47 5.93 15.38 -16.50
N CYS A 48 4.77 15.87 -16.87
CA CYS A 48 4.44 16.15 -18.26
C CYS A 48 5.25 17.34 -18.75
N SER A 49 5.84 17.23 -19.93
CA SER A 49 6.57 18.34 -20.58
C SER A 49 5.67 19.38 -21.22
N ILE A 50 4.38 19.09 -21.41
CA ILE A 50 3.39 19.98 -22.03
C ILE A 50 2.66 20.83 -20.97
N CYS A 51 1.96 20.19 -20.04
CA CYS A 51 1.17 20.88 -19.01
C CYS A 51 1.94 21.13 -17.71
N ASN A 52 3.16 20.59 -17.57
CA ASN A 52 3.96 20.64 -16.33
C ASN A 52 3.34 19.97 -15.10
N GLU A 53 2.26 19.20 -15.29
CA GLU A 53 1.59 18.47 -14.21
C GLU A 53 2.40 17.24 -13.76
N HIS A 54 2.30 16.92 -12.47
CA HIS A 54 2.87 15.69 -11.90
C HIS A 54 1.97 14.49 -12.21
N THR A 55 2.55 13.37 -12.60
CA THR A 55 1.81 12.17 -12.98
C THR A 55 2.63 10.91 -12.74
N GLU A 56 1.97 9.83 -12.36
CA GLU A 56 2.59 8.50 -12.24
C GLU A 56 2.66 7.79 -13.60
N ASN A 57 1.97 8.32 -14.61
CA ASN A 57 1.92 7.74 -15.94
C ASN A 57 3.13 8.14 -16.77
N ARG A 58 3.70 7.15 -17.46
CA ARG A 58 4.80 7.35 -18.43
C ARG A 58 4.39 8.18 -19.64
N TYR A 59 3.08 8.34 -19.88
CA TYR A 59 2.53 9.15 -20.95
C TYR A 59 1.42 10.06 -20.43
N HIS A 60 1.49 11.34 -20.82
CA HIS A 60 0.49 12.34 -20.51
C HIS A 60 0.48 13.39 -21.63
N CYS A 61 -0.66 13.99 -21.95
CA CYS A 61 -0.82 14.90 -23.11
C CYS A 61 -0.23 14.34 -24.43
N ASN A 62 -0.38 13.03 -24.67
CA ASN A 62 0.13 12.34 -25.86
C ASN A 62 1.67 12.39 -26.03
N THR A 63 2.42 12.71 -24.97
CA THR A 63 3.89 12.72 -24.96
C THR A 63 4.45 11.86 -23.83
N LYS A 64 5.73 11.50 -23.93
CA LYS A 64 6.44 10.79 -22.85
C LYS A 64 6.70 11.74 -21.69
N SER A 65 6.23 11.36 -20.50
CA SER A 65 6.48 12.07 -19.26
C SER A 65 7.94 11.89 -18.83
N LYS A 66 8.55 12.94 -18.27
CA LYS A 66 9.94 12.91 -17.77
C LYS A 66 9.95 12.39 -16.34
N LEU A 67 10.79 11.39 -16.05
CA LEU A 67 10.97 10.88 -14.68
C LEU A 67 11.62 11.98 -13.82
N ILE A 68 10.97 12.30 -12.69
CA ILE A 68 11.50 13.24 -11.70
C ILE A 68 12.13 12.50 -10.53
N SER A 69 11.44 11.48 -10.02
CA SER A 69 11.78 10.77 -8.79
C SER A 69 11.38 9.29 -8.87
N GLY A 70 11.99 8.48 -8.00
CA GLY A 70 11.74 7.05 -7.88
C GLY A 70 12.37 6.22 -9.00
N SER A 71 11.93 4.96 -9.07
CA SER A 71 12.41 4.00 -10.06
C SER A 71 11.38 3.81 -11.15
N LYS A 72 11.76 4.05 -12.42
CA LYS A 72 10.90 3.77 -13.57
C LYS A 72 10.37 2.34 -13.62
N TRP A 73 11.03 1.39 -12.94
CA TRP A 73 10.67 -0.02 -12.91
C TRP A 73 9.65 -0.38 -11.83
N ILE A 74 9.45 0.49 -10.84
CA ILE A 74 8.56 0.25 -9.72
C ILE A 74 7.35 1.15 -9.90
N ASP A 75 6.26 0.53 -10.34
CA ASP A 75 4.95 1.16 -10.44
C ASP A 75 4.19 1.03 -9.12
N ASN A 76 3.01 1.68 -9.09
CA ASN A 76 2.09 1.61 -7.96
C ASN A 76 1.66 0.17 -7.64
N ASP A 77 1.55 -0.69 -8.66
CA ASP A 77 1.14 -2.09 -8.47
C ASP A 77 2.21 -2.89 -7.72
N ALA A 78 3.49 -2.68 -8.05
CA ALA A 78 4.60 -3.27 -7.31
C ALA A 78 4.65 -2.78 -5.85
N VAL A 79 4.42 -1.48 -5.62
CA VAL A 79 4.33 -0.92 -4.25
C VAL A 79 3.19 -1.56 -3.47
N ASN A 80 1.99 -1.63 -4.06
CA ASN A 80 0.81 -2.25 -3.46
C ASN A 80 1.03 -3.73 -3.16
N PHE A 81 1.72 -4.46 -4.04
CA PHE A 81 2.05 -5.87 -3.83
C PHE A 81 2.97 -6.07 -2.62
N ILE A 82 4.04 -5.28 -2.52
CA ILE A 82 4.97 -5.31 -1.37
C ILE A 82 4.24 -4.97 -0.08
N ASN A 83 3.42 -3.91 -0.11
CA ASN A 83 2.61 -3.47 1.01
C ASN A 83 1.66 -4.58 1.50
N THR A 84 0.97 -5.24 0.56
CA THR A 84 0.06 -6.36 0.86
C THR A 84 0.79 -7.53 1.51
N ILE A 85 1.97 -7.92 1.00
CA ILE A 85 2.77 -9.00 1.58
C ILE A 85 3.20 -8.68 3.01
N ILE A 86 3.68 -7.47 3.24
CA ILE A 86 4.15 -7.04 4.57
C ILE A 86 2.99 -7.00 5.56
N GLY A 87 1.86 -6.41 5.18
CA GLY A 87 0.65 -6.38 5.99
C GLY A 87 0.14 -7.79 6.32
N ALA A 88 0.08 -8.68 5.33
CA ALA A 88 -0.37 -10.06 5.53
C ALA A 88 0.56 -10.84 6.46
N ASN A 89 1.89 -10.72 6.31
CA ASN A 89 2.85 -11.38 7.18
C ASN A 89 2.78 -10.83 8.61
N ALA A 90 2.64 -9.52 8.78
CA ALA A 90 2.50 -8.89 10.10
C ALA A 90 1.22 -9.37 10.82
N ALA A 91 0.08 -9.39 10.11
CA ALA A 91 -1.18 -9.92 10.64
C ALA A 91 -1.05 -11.39 11.02
N TYR A 92 -0.52 -12.22 10.12
CA TYR A 92 -0.36 -13.66 10.35
C TYR A 92 0.54 -13.95 11.55
N PHE A 93 1.69 -13.27 11.65
CA PHE A 93 2.61 -13.44 12.76
C PHE A 93 1.97 -13.04 14.09
N LEU A 94 1.27 -11.91 14.13
CA LEU A 94 0.60 -11.46 15.35
C LEU A 94 -0.55 -12.40 15.76
N TRP A 95 -1.37 -12.81 14.80
CA TRP A 95 -2.47 -13.73 15.07
C TRP A 95 -1.97 -15.09 15.58
N MET A 96 -0.88 -15.62 15.02
CA MET A 96 -0.30 -16.89 15.50
C MET A 96 0.28 -16.81 16.93
N ASN A 97 0.74 -15.64 17.37
CA ASN A 97 1.35 -15.46 18.70
C ASN A 97 0.37 -14.96 19.77
N TYR A 98 -0.73 -14.30 19.37
CA TYR A 98 -1.63 -13.58 20.27
C TYR A 98 -3.12 -13.86 20.04
N GLY A 99 -3.49 -14.71 19.09
CA GLY A 99 -4.87 -15.13 18.82
C GLY A 99 -5.13 -16.61 19.01
#